data_AF-A0ABD7GP42-F1
#
_entry.id   AF-A0ABD7GP42-F1
#
_cell.length_a   1.000
_cell.length_b   1.000
_cell.length_c   1.000
_cell.angle_alpha   90.00
_cell.angle_beta   90.00
_cell.angle_gamma   90.00
#
_symmetry.space_group_name_H-M   'P 1'
#
loop_
_entity.id
_entity.type
_entity.pdbx_description
1 polymer ?
#
loop_
_entity_poly.entity_id
_entity_poly.type
_entity_poly.pdbx_seq_one_letter_code
_entity_poly.pdbx_strand_id
1 'polypeptide(L)' 'IEAGRFEVKTGTTNQTNYAFNQSRFTAKGVRWIGGLWAEHIAKGQIA' A
#
# COMPACT_ATOMS: atom_id res chain seq x y z
N ILE A 1 10.73 -3.05 -0.13
CA ILE A 1 9.68 -2.50 0.79
C ILE A 1 10.16 -1.27 1.59
N GLU A 2 11.45 -0.91 1.47
CA GLU A 2 12.22 -0.08 2.42
C GLU A 2 11.88 1.42 2.50
N ALA A 3 10.91 1.92 1.72
CA ALA A 3 10.46 3.32 1.83
C ALA A 3 9.43 3.56 2.97
N GLY A 4 9.07 2.52 3.74
CA GLY A 4 8.03 2.56 4.77
C GLY A 4 6.61 2.76 4.21
N ARG A 5 6.40 2.46 2.93
CA ARG A 5 5.13 2.66 2.20
C ARG A 5 4.17 1.47 2.32
N PHE A 6 4.70 0.32 2.71
CA PHE A 6 3.95 -0.91 2.90
C PHE A 6 4.30 -1.49 4.27
N GLU A 7 3.28 -2.03 4.94
CA GLU A 7 3.45 -2.92 6.08
C GLU A 7 3.06 -4.33 5.64
N VAL A 8 3.88 -5.32 6.01
CA VAL A 8 3.56 -6.73 5.77
C VAL A 8 3.32 -7.36 7.13
N LYS A 9 2.13 -7.92 7.31
CA LYS A 9 1.78 -8.71 8.48
C LYS A 9 1.59 -10.15 8.04
N THR A 10 2.45 -11.01 8.58
CA THR A 10 2.35 -12.46 8.42
C THR A 10 2.19 -13.10 9.77
N GLY A 11 1.38 -14.15 9.84
CA GLY A 11 1.17 -14.89 11.07
C GLY A 11 0.14 -15.98 10.88
N THR A 12 -0.03 -16.77 11.92
CA THR A 12 -1.09 -17.76 12.05
C THR A 12 -2.09 -17.27 13.09
N THR A 13 -3.38 -17.35 12.79
CA THR A 13 -4.41 -17.04 13.79
C THR A 13 -4.38 -18.08 14.90
N ASN A 14 -4.23 -17.64 16.15
CA ASN A 14 -4.14 -18.54 17.31
C ASN A 14 -5.36 -19.47 17.47
N GLN A 15 -6.51 -19.07 16.93
CA GLN A 15 -7.78 -19.78 17.09
C GLN A 15 -8.07 -20.81 15.98
N THR A 16 -7.58 -20.58 14.76
CA THR A 16 -7.94 -21.41 13.59
C THR A 16 -6.73 -21.93 12.81
N ASN A 17 -5.51 -21.59 13.24
CA ASN A 17 -4.26 -21.93 12.54
C ASN A 17 -4.23 -21.48 11.07
N TYR A 18 -5.04 -20.49 10.71
CA TYR A 18 -5.04 -19.92 9.37
C TYR A 18 -3.80 -19.06 9.18
N ALA A 19 -2.93 -19.47 8.27
CA ALA A 19 -1.77 -18.68 7.86
C ALA A 19 -2.23 -17.54 6.94
N PHE A 20 -1.97 -16.31 7.34
CA PHE A 20 -2.24 -15.14 6.53
C PHE A 20 -0.94 -14.42 6.15
N ASN A 21 -0.94 -13.86 4.95
CA ASN A 21 0.08 -12.94 4.49
C ASN A 21 -0.64 -11.74 3.88
N GLN A 22 -0.72 -10.64 4.63
CA GLN A 22 -1.33 -9.41 4.17
C GLN A 22 -0.29 -8.30 4.07
N SER A 23 -0.10 -7.80 2.86
CA SER A 23 0.61 -6.55 2.60
C SER A 23 -0.39 -5.40 2.50
N ARG A 24 -0.28 -4.40 3.36
CA ARG A 24 -1.16 -3.21 3.37
C ARG A 24 -0.34 -1.95 3.15
N PHE A 25 -0.97 -0.92 2.58
CA PHE A 25 -0.35 0.40 2.49
C PHE A 25 -0.31 1.06 3.87
N THR A 26 0.81 1.70 4.19
CA THR A 26 0.87 2.62 5.33
C THR A 26 0.24 3.96 4.94
N ALA A 27 -0.04 4.84 5.91
CA ALA A 27 -0.49 6.21 5.61
C ALA A 27 0.46 6.95 4.63
N LYS A 28 1.77 6.69 4.73
CA LYS A 28 2.78 7.20 3.79
C LYS A 28 2.63 6.60 2.40
N GLY A 29 2.35 5.29 2.31
CA GLY A 29 2.06 4.61 1.05
C GLY A 29 0.85 5.16 0.32
N VAL A 30 -0.25 5.39 1.05
CA VAL A 30 -1.49 5.95 0.47
C VAL A 30 -1.24 7.35 -0.09
N ARG A 31 -0.54 8.23 0.67
CA ARG A 31 -0.17 9.58 0.19
C ARG A 31 0.71 9.55 -1.06
N TRP A 32 1.61 8.57 -1.15
CA TRP A 32 2.45 8.41 -2.34
C TRP A 32 1.64 8.04 -3.58
N ILE A 33 0.71 7.09 -3.47
CA ILE A 33 -0.19 6.73 -4.58
C ILE A 33 -1.04 7.94 -5.01
N GLY A 34 -1.55 8.73 -4.06
CA GLY A 34 -2.27 9.96 -4.37
C GLY A 34 -1.44 10.99 -5.16
N GLY A 35 -0.15 11.13 -4.84
CA GLY A 35 0.76 11.99 -5.61
C GLY A 35 0.94 11.50 -7.05
N LEU A 36 1.22 10.21 -7.24
CA LEU A 36 1.35 9.61 -8.57
C LEU A 36 0.07 9.74 -9.40
N TRP A 37 -1.09 9.59 -8.75
CA TRP A 37 -2.38 9.78 -9.40
C TRP A 37 -2.60 11.22 -9.85
N ALA A 38 -2.29 12.20 -8.99
CA ALA A 38 -2.37 13.61 -9.34
C ALA A 38 -1.44 13.96 -10.53
N GLU A 39 -0.22 13.42 -10.56
CA GLU A 39 0.70 13.57 -11.70
C GLU A 39 0.13 12.96 -12.98
N HIS A 40 -0.52 11.79 -12.89
CA HIS A 40 -1.15 11.15 -14.04
C HIS A 40 -2.32 11.99 -14.59
N ILE A 41 -3.19 12.50 -13.71
CA ILE A 41 -4.30 13.38 -14.10
C ILE A 41 -3.77 14.68 -14.71
N ALA A 42 -2.76 15.30 -14.10
CA ALA A 42 -2.14 16.52 -14.62
C ALA A 42 -1.55 16.31 -16.02
N LYS A 43 -0.94 15.14 -16.26
CA LYS A 43 -0.45 14.72 -17.60
C LYS A 43 -1.57 14.48 -18.61
N GLY A 44 -2.73 14.02 -18.17
CA GLY A 44 -3.91 13.86 -19.02
C GLY A 44 -4.63 15.19 -19.32
N GLN A 45 -4.54 16.18 -18.43
CA GLN A 45 -5.11 17.52 -18.63
C GLN A 45 -4.31 18.43 -19.57
N ILE A 46 -3.03 18.12 -19.79
CA ILE A 46 -2.15 18.85 -20.74
C ILE A 46 -2.18 18.25 -22.17
N ALA A 47 -3.14 17.37 -22.48
CA ALA A 47 -3.33 16.73 -23.78
C ALA A 47 -4.38 17.45 -24.65
#